data_AF-A0A920R6X1-F1
#
_entry.id   AF-A0A920R6X1-F1
#
_cell.length_a   1.000
_cell.length_b   1.000
_cell.length_c   1.000
_cell.angle_alpha   90.00
_cell.angle_beta   90.00
_cell.angle_gamma   90.00
#
_symmetry.space_group_name_H-M   'P 1'
#
loop_
_entity.id
_entity.type
_entity.pdbx_description
1 polymer ?
#
loop_
_entity_poly.entity_id
_entity_poly.type
_entity_poly.pdbx_seq_one_letter_code
_entity_poly.pdbx_strand_id
1 'polypeptide(L)'
;MMQPQLMQQIEKHTRSLFQKVFRGFGTDALRFTFYSLASTGRDIKFDIGRMEGFRNFCNKIWNAARYVMMNSEGKTVPESLSLEHCS
;
A
#
# COMPACT_ATOMS: atom_id res chain seq x y z
N MET A 1 15.33 -15.37 19.99
CA MET A 1 16.76 -15.62 19.64
C MET A 1 16.82 -16.37 18.31
N MET A 2 17.83 -16.09 17.47
CA MET A 2 18.00 -16.72 16.15
C MET A 2 18.59 -18.14 16.30
N GLN A 3 17.97 -19.13 15.66
CA GLN A 3 18.47 -20.51 15.60
C GLN A 3 19.18 -20.77 14.26
N PRO A 4 20.51 -20.94 14.25
CA PRO A 4 21.28 -21.04 13.00
C PRO A 4 20.97 -22.31 12.18
N GLN A 5 20.52 -23.39 12.83
CA GLN A 5 20.18 -24.65 12.17
C GLN A 5 18.93 -24.54 11.28
N LEU A 6 18.00 -23.63 11.62
CA LEU A 6 16.77 -23.43 10.87
C LEU A 6 16.92 -22.38 9.76
N MET A 7 18.07 -21.71 9.66
CA MET A 7 18.30 -20.60 8.74
C MET A 7 17.92 -20.92 7.30
N GLN A 8 18.37 -22.06 6.77
CA GLN A 8 18.07 -22.46 5.39
C GLN A 8 16.59 -22.73 5.15
N GLN A 9 15.91 -23.32 6.14
CA GLN A 9 14.48 -23.60 6.06
C GLN A 9 13.68 -22.30 6.12
N ILE A 10 14.06 -21.38 7.02
CA ILE A 10 13.47 -20.04 7.14
C ILE A 10 13.66 -19.29 5.83
N GLU A 11 14.87 -19.25 5.26
CA GLU A 11 15.13 -18.56 4.00
C GLU A 11 14.25 -19.10 2.87
N LYS A 12 14.19 -20.43 2.71
CA LYS A 12 13.36 -21.07 1.69
C LYS A 12 11.88 -20.74 1.89
N HIS A 13 11.40 -20.80 3.12
CA HIS A 13 10.02 -20.51 3.47
C HIS A 13 9.68 -19.03 3.24
N THR A 14 10.53 -18.12 3.70
CA THR A 14 10.39 -16.68 3.47
C THR A 14 10.40 -16.34 1.99
N ARG A 15 11.33 -16.88 1.19
CA ARG A 15 11.36 -16.64 -0.27
C ARG A 15 10.08 -17.12 -0.95
N SER A 16 9.59 -18.31 -0.59
CA SER A 16 8.34 -18.85 -1.14
C SER A 16 7.13 -17.98 -0.77
N LEU A 17 7.01 -17.61 0.51
CA LEU A 17 5.98 -16.68 0.97
C LEU A 17 6.08 -15.34 0.27
N PHE A 18 7.29 -14.81 0.10
CA PHE A 18 7.49 -13.49 -0.50
C PHE A 18 6.99 -13.44 -1.95
N GLN A 19 7.27 -14.49 -2.73
CA GLN A 19 6.80 -14.57 -4.11
C GLN A 19 5.27 -14.71 -4.20
N LYS A 20 4.67 -15.52 -3.33
CA LYS A 20 3.22 -15.73 -3.33
C LYS A 20 2.44 -14.51 -2.85
N VAL A 21 2.96 -13.80 -1.86
CA VAL A 21 2.26 -12.71 -1.17
C VAL A 21 2.54 -11.34 -1.77
N PHE A 22 3.77 -10.99 -2.15
CA PHE A 22 4.04 -9.59 -2.56
C PHE A 22 3.84 -9.31 -4.06
N ARG A 23 3.97 -10.32 -4.93
CA ARG A 23 3.73 -10.13 -6.37
C ARG A 23 2.28 -9.75 -6.69
N GLY A 24 1.33 -10.15 -5.83
CA GLY A 24 -0.08 -9.86 -6.02
C GLY A 24 -0.48 -8.44 -5.62
N PHE A 25 0.03 -7.92 -4.50
CA PHE A 25 -0.63 -6.80 -3.81
C PHE A 25 0.00 -5.42 -4.06
N GLY A 26 1.23 -5.39 -4.57
CA GLY A 26 1.97 -4.15 -4.82
C GLY A 26 2.50 -3.50 -3.53
N THR A 27 3.47 -2.60 -3.69
CA THR A 27 4.17 -1.97 -2.56
C THR A 27 3.30 -1.00 -1.76
N ASP A 28 2.35 -0.32 -2.41
CA ASP A 28 1.51 0.68 -1.74
C ASP A 28 0.49 0.07 -0.78
N ALA A 29 -0.13 -1.05 -1.17
CA ALA A 29 -1.04 -1.79 -0.29
C ALA A 29 -0.31 -2.26 0.98
N LEU A 30 0.95 -2.69 0.85
CA LEU A 30 1.79 -3.07 1.98
C LEU A 30 2.07 -1.88 2.91
N ARG A 31 2.48 -0.73 2.35
CA ARG A 31 2.75 0.50 3.12
C ARG A 31 1.51 0.95 3.89
N PHE A 32 0.35 0.98 3.23
CA PHE A 32 -0.92 1.33 3.86
C PHE A 32 -1.31 0.34 4.96
N THR A 33 -1.07 -0.95 4.76
CA THR A 33 -1.34 -1.97 5.79
C THR A 33 -0.56 -1.68 7.07
N PHE A 34 0.75 -1.44 6.96
CA PHE A 34 1.59 -1.09 8.10
C PHE A 34 1.22 0.25 8.72
N TYR A 35 0.98 1.29 7.91
CA TYR A 35 0.53 2.59 8.40
C TYR A 35 -0.76 2.48 9.23
N SER A 36 -1.73 1.69 8.77
CA SER A 36 -3.01 1.48 9.47
C SER A 36 -2.88 0.68 10.78
N LEU A 37 -1.82 -0.12 10.91
CA LEU A 37 -1.57 -0.99 12.07
C LEU A 37 -0.54 -0.41 13.04
N ALA A 38 0.14 0.67 12.66
CA ALA A 38 1.17 1.35 13.45
C ALA A 38 0.58 2.15 14.64
N SER A 39 -0.39 1.57 15.35
CA SER A 39 -0.79 2.05 16.67
C SER A 39 0.32 1.73 17.68
N THR A 40 0.71 2.72 18.47
CA THR A 40 1.77 2.59 19.48
C THR A 40 1.40 1.54 20.53
N GLY A 41 2.36 0.67 20.87
CA GLY A 41 2.26 -0.26 22.00
C GLY A 41 1.50 -1.57 21.75
N ARG A 42 1.13 -1.91 20.52
CA ARG A 42 0.51 -3.22 20.18
C ARG A 42 1.31 -3.98 19.13
N ASP A 43 1.28 -5.31 19.23
CA ASP A 43 1.86 -6.20 18.22
C ASP A 43 1.16 -6.02 16.87
N ILE A 44 1.96 -5.89 15.81
CA ILE A 44 1.45 -5.77 14.44
C ILE A 44 1.09 -7.16 13.95
N LYS A 45 -0.20 -7.50 13.99
CA LYS A 45 -0.71 -8.71 13.33
C LYS A 45 -0.82 -8.46 11.84
N PHE A 46 0.12 -9.03 11.08
CA PHE A 46 0.06 -8.98 9.62
C PHE A 46 -1.07 -9.85 9.09
N ASP A 47 -2.01 -9.24 8.37
CA ASP A 47 -3.18 -9.90 7.79
C ASP A 47 -3.24 -9.65 6.28
N ILE A 48 -3.17 -10.73 5.51
CA ILE A 48 -3.22 -10.70 4.05
C ILE A 48 -4.59 -10.21 3.57
N GLY A 49 -5.69 -10.56 4.26
CA GLY A 49 -7.03 -10.10 3.89
C GLY A 49 -7.18 -8.59 4.04
N ARG A 50 -6.56 -8.01 5.08
CA ARG A 50 -6.50 -6.55 5.24
C ARG A 50 -5.69 -5.88 4.13
N MET A 51 -4.57 -6.50 3.74
CA MET A 51 -3.76 -6.02 2.62
C MET A 51 -4.51 -6.09 1.27
N GLU A 52 -5.39 -7.09 1.08
CA GLU A 52 -6.29 -7.16 -0.08
C GLU A 52 -7.24 -5.97 -0.15
N GLY A 53 -7.84 -5.62 0.99
CA GLY A 53 -8.68 -4.42 1.11
C GLY A 53 -7.92 -3.15 0.69
N PHE A 54 -6.67 -2.99 1.14
CA PHE A 54 -5.86 -1.83 0.78
C PHE A 54 -5.42 -1.82 -0.69
N ARG A 55 -5.24 -2.98 -1.33
CA ARG A 55 -5.03 -3.05 -2.78
C ARG A 55 -6.24 -2.51 -3.54
N ASN A 56 -7.45 -2.91 -3.14
CA ASN A 56 -8.69 -2.42 -3.75
C ASN A 56 -8.87 -0.91 -3.52
N PHE A 57 -8.50 -0.42 -2.34
CA PHE A 57 -8.48 1.01 -2.04
C PHE A 57 -7.52 1.79 -2.94
N CYS A 58 -6.27 1.35 -3.10
CA CYS A 58 -5.30 1.97 -4.00
C CYS A 58 -5.82 1.98 -5.45
N ASN A 59 -6.44 0.89 -5.89
CA ASN A 59 -7.07 0.82 -7.21
C ASN A 59 -8.23 1.82 -7.35
N LYS A 60 -8.99 2.07 -6.28
CA LYS A 60 -10.07 3.08 -6.29
C LYS A 60 -9.51 4.50 -6.44
N ILE A 61 -8.44 4.84 -5.71
CA ILE A 61 -7.73 6.13 -5.86
C ILE A 61 -7.23 6.29 -7.29
N TRP A 62 -6.58 5.26 -7.84
CA TRP A 62 -6.10 5.27 -9.22
C TRP A 62 -7.23 5.54 -10.22
N ASN A 63 -8.35 4.84 -10.09
CA ASN A 63 -9.51 5.05 -10.96
C ASN A 63 -10.11 6.45 -10.80
N ALA A 64 -10.16 7.00 -9.58
CA ALA A 64 -10.65 8.36 -9.32
C ALA A 64 -9.73 9.40 -9.96
N ALA A 65 -8.41 9.29 -9.74
CA ALA A 65 -7.42 10.17 -10.36
C ALA A 65 -7.48 10.10 -11.89
N ARG A 66 -7.58 8.89 -12.45
CA ARG A 66 -7.74 8.68 -13.89
C ARG A 66 -9.03 9.31 -14.42
N TYR A 67 -10.15 9.15 -13.71
CA TYR A 67 -11.41 9.79 -14.10
C TYR A 67 -11.28 11.31 -14.14
N VAL A 68 -10.67 11.92 -13.11
CA VAL A 68 -10.45 13.37 -13.10
C VAL A 68 -9.56 13.78 -14.27
N MET A 69 -8.41 13.13 -14.47
CA MET A 69 -7.51 13.44 -15.58
C MET A 69 -8.21 13.35 -16.94
N MET A 70 -8.98 12.28 -17.19
CA MET A 70 -9.74 12.11 -18.44
C MET A 70 -10.82 13.18 -18.66
N ASN A 71 -11.39 13.75 -17.60
CA ASN A 71 -12.47 14.73 -17.68
C ASN A 71 -11.98 16.18 -17.50
N SER A 72 -10.70 16.37 -17.16
CA SER A 72 -10.06 17.66 -16.95
C SER A 72 -9.21 18.11 -18.14
N GLU A 73 -9.09 17.31 -19.20
CA GLU A 73 -8.45 17.75 -20.46
C GLU A 73 -9.14 19.02 -20.99
N GLY A 74 -8.35 20.09 -21.15
CA GLY A 74 -8.84 21.40 -21.61
C GLY A 74 -9.53 22.26 -20.55
N LYS A 75 -9.61 21.82 -19.28
CA LYS A 75 -10.19 22.60 -18.18
C LYS A 75 -9.08 23.20 -17.32
N THR A 76 -9.08 24.52 -17.20
CA THR A 76 -8.21 25.22 -16.25
C THR A 76 -8.77 25.10 -14.84
N VAL A 77 -7.88 24.88 -13.88
CA VAL A 77 -8.25 24.91 -12.46
C VAL A 77 -8.58 26.36 -12.11
N PRO A 78 -9.67 26.65 -11.36
CA PRO A 78 -9.95 28.00 -10.91
C PRO A 78 -8.77 28.54 -10.10
N GLU A 79 -8.41 29.81 -10.30
CA GLU A 79 -7.25 30.45 -9.66
C GLU A 79 -7.35 30.46 -8.11
N SER A 80 -8.57 30.38 -7.57
CA SER A 80 -8.82 30.24 -6.12
C SER A 80 -8.40 28.89 -5.52
N LEU A 81 -8.10 27.89 -6.35
CA LEU A 81 -7.62 26.56 -5.95
C LEU A 81 -6.12 26.38 -6.24
N SER A 82 -5.41 27.43 -6.67
CA SER A 82 -3.97 27.37 -6.82
C SER A 82 -3.31 27.15 -5.45
N LEU A 83 -2.26 26.33 -5.42
CA LEU A 83 -1.54 25.95 -4.20
C LEU A 83 -0.93 27.16 -3.46
N GLU A 84 -0.86 28.32 -4.13
CA GLU A 84 -0.33 29.58 -3.58
C GLU A 84 -1.30 30.26 -2.59
N HIS A 85 -2.57 29.86 -2.55
CA HIS A 85 -3.56 30.39 -1.61
C HIS A 85 -3.84 29.45 -0.41
N CYS A 86 -3.17 28.29 -0.36
CA CYS A 86 -3.28 27.31 0.72
C CYS A 86 -2.09 27.43 1.70
N SER A 87 -1.91 28.63 2.26
CA SER A 87 -0.96 28.92 3.35
C SER A 87 -1.45 30.07 4.20
#